data_AF-A0A524GFC9-F1
#
_entry.id   AF-A0A524GFC9-F1
#
_cell.length_a   1.000
_cell.length_b   1.000
_cell.length_c   1.000
_cell.angle_alpha   90.00
_cell.angle_beta   90.00
_cell.angle_gamma   90.00
#
_symmetry.space_group_name_H-M   'P 1'
#
loop_
_entity.id
_entity.type
_entity.pdbx_description
1 polymer ?
#
loop_
_entity_poly.entity_id
_entity_poly.type
_entity_poly.pdbx_seq_one_letter_code
_entity_poly.pdbx_strand_id
1 'polypeptide(L)'
;MSDRFRSLWTFYQSLNGVLKHIDEGPMPYSYDFQGLHRHLQDLVHTVGIEANARASTELDQVERELDRIHRELSRIEGDFAPSVLRKFFDHIKRQDEKVLCALIKFYLLYKHFEQDTLDKLDILFTRLAEAPSEDGRAVPRDPDDLQRTFLTLSEFANLPEVPTAELSPLMEAVLSIRQELQEVDGYETLVESKVFDRYRRLKQRLGRTALHPSLLVEITTTNVVAKNRFKELFETEEKKVVEKTNRISEIERYLTQHPEFANDDLQQQLEDFRHFRIRYESARRKQNVKRDDITEMTRAMQAVLAQFDPAAPRSTRVDEPGRNADPFTAPPDRAPRASISRSGEEADPDQLADRVDGATHHDGLSISNLLPPDPLLAEAMHKIMFALEMVVWDRPPAQVAVAPEIRNLKLEAWEAESYRKLAEGAVEKGTAEWELIRFFLSSAALRVKMEEEAAEIARLENTASAERLSDVLNSSAQSLERARDTDHRFQWFVDDMLFRGDTHKLEQVYRSRFRFLHAYSGLWLDHQ
;
A
#
# COMPACT_ATOMS: atom_id res chain seq x y z
N MET A 1 -20.30 -1.89 -24.32
CA MET A 1 -21.11 -1.83 -23.07
C MET A 1 -20.57 -2.70 -21.95
N SER A 2 -20.36 -4.01 -22.11
CA SER A 2 -19.88 -4.88 -21.00
C SER A 2 -18.56 -4.41 -20.38
N ASP A 3 -17.58 -4.04 -21.20
CA ASP A 3 -16.31 -3.49 -20.72
C ASP A 3 -16.47 -2.15 -19.98
N ARG A 4 -17.40 -1.31 -20.44
CA ARG A 4 -17.74 -0.03 -19.82
C ARG A 4 -18.36 -0.24 -18.44
N PHE A 5 -19.31 -1.17 -18.32
CA PHE A 5 -19.89 -1.59 -17.04
C PHE A 5 -18.79 -2.07 -16.07
N ARG A 6 -17.90 -2.98 -16.51
CA ARG A 6 -16.80 -3.47 -15.68
C ARG A 6 -15.87 -2.35 -15.23
N SER A 7 -15.51 -1.42 -16.12
CA SER A 7 -14.69 -0.26 -15.76
C SER A 7 -15.34 0.61 -14.67
N LEU A 8 -16.64 0.88 -14.78
CA LEU A 8 -17.38 1.69 -13.80
C LEU A 8 -17.54 0.97 -12.46
N TRP A 9 -17.85 -0.33 -12.49
CA TRP A 9 -17.92 -1.15 -11.29
C TRP A 9 -16.58 -1.16 -10.55
N THR A 10 -15.50 -1.49 -11.25
CA THR A 10 -14.17 -1.56 -10.64
C THR A 10 -13.73 -0.20 -10.14
N PHE A 11 -13.99 0.87 -10.91
CA PHE A 11 -13.67 2.23 -10.47
C PHE A 11 -14.45 2.63 -9.22
N TYR A 12 -15.75 2.34 -9.14
CA TYR A 12 -16.56 2.56 -7.94
C TYR A 12 -16.00 1.84 -6.70
N GLN A 13 -15.54 0.60 -6.87
CA GLN A 13 -14.90 -0.15 -5.79
C GLN A 13 -13.55 0.46 -5.39
N SER A 14 -12.72 0.86 -6.35
CA SER A 14 -11.42 1.48 -6.07
C SER A 14 -11.55 2.85 -5.44
N LEU A 15 -12.51 3.67 -5.87
CA LEU A 15 -12.75 5.02 -5.33
C LEU A 15 -13.14 4.98 -3.85
N ASN A 16 -13.92 3.99 -3.43
CA ASN A 16 -14.18 3.74 -2.00
C ASN A 16 -12.88 3.50 -1.20
N GLY A 17 -11.92 2.79 -1.78
CA GLY A 17 -10.60 2.60 -1.16
C GLY A 17 -9.80 3.90 -1.07
N VAL A 18 -9.87 4.75 -2.10
CA VAL A 18 -9.22 6.06 -2.11
C VAL A 18 -9.83 6.99 -1.06
N LEU A 19 -11.15 7.10 -0.98
CA LEU A 19 -11.86 7.94 0.02
C LEU A 19 -11.50 7.55 1.46
N LYS A 20 -11.40 6.24 1.73
CA LYS A 20 -10.92 5.73 3.02
C LYS A 20 -9.46 6.08 3.29
N HIS A 21 -8.61 6.02 2.27
CA HIS A 21 -7.18 6.36 2.41
C HIS A 21 -6.95 7.83 2.80
N ILE A 22 -7.85 8.72 2.41
CA ILE A 22 -7.79 10.16 2.71
C ILE A 22 -8.72 10.60 3.85
N ASP A 23 -9.41 9.66 4.51
CA ASP A 23 -10.32 9.89 5.63
C ASP A 23 -11.51 10.83 5.31
N GLU A 24 -12.01 10.80 4.07
CA GLU A 24 -13.15 11.64 3.62
C GLU A 24 -14.53 10.98 3.82
N GLY A 25 -14.58 9.81 4.45
CA GLY A 25 -15.82 9.07 4.71
C GLY A 25 -16.28 8.17 3.56
N PRO A 26 -17.51 7.61 3.62
CA PRO A 26 -18.00 6.64 2.64
C PRO A 26 -18.44 7.29 1.32
N MET A 27 -18.52 6.50 0.24
CA MET A 27 -19.08 6.95 -1.05
C MET A 27 -20.46 7.61 -0.87
N PRO A 28 -20.70 8.81 -1.42
CA PRO A 28 -21.97 9.51 -1.27
C PRO A 28 -23.08 8.93 -2.16
N TYR A 29 -22.74 8.11 -3.15
CA TYR A 29 -23.70 7.46 -4.05
C TYR A 29 -23.69 5.94 -3.86
N SER A 30 -24.87 5.33 -3.93
CA SER A 30 -25.07 3.89 -3.97
C SER A 30 -25.76 3.51 -5.28
N TYR A 31 -25.20 2.52 -5.99
CA TYR A 31 -25.70 2.06 -7.29
C TYR A 31 -26.01 0.56 -7.25
N ASP A 32 -27.15 0.15 -7.82
CA ASP A 32 -27.48 -1.27 -8.01
C ASP A 32 -26.80 -1.82 -9.27
N PHE A 33 -25.48 -1.97 -9.20
CA PHE A 33 -24.76 -2.56 -10.31
C PHE A 33 -25.11 -4.05 -10.53
N GLN A 34 -25.61 -4.77 -9.52
CA GLN A 34 -26.03 -6.17 -9.68
C GLN A 34 -27.29 -6.29 -10.53
N GLY A 35 -28.27 -5.40 -10.31
CA GLY A 35 -29.43 -5.24 -11.16
C GLY A 35 -29.04 -4.82 -12.58
N LEU A 36 -28.12 -3.88 -12.72
CA LEU A 36 -27.63 -3.44 -14.03
C LEU A 36 -26.91 -4.56 -14.81
N HIS A 37 -26.15 -5.41 -14.12
CA HIS A 37 -25.52 -6.58 -14.72
C HIS A 37 -26.55 -7.61 -15.21
N ARG A 38 -27.56 -7.93 -14.39
CA ARG A 38 -28.65 -8.84 -14.78
C ARG A 38 -29.39 -8.32 -16.01
N HIS A 39 -29.72 -7.02 -16.01
CA HIS A 39 -30.37 -6.38 -17.15
C HIS A 39 -29.50 -6.47 -18.43
N LEU A 40 -28.19 -6.23 -18.33
CA LEU A 40 -27.27 -6.42 -19.45
C LEU A 40 -27.23 -7.87 -19.96
N GLN A 41 -27.26 -8.87 -19.07
CA GLN A 41 -27.26 -10.29 -19.45
C GLN A 41 -28.55 -10.68 -20.21
N ASP A 42 -29.70 -10.23 -19.71
CA ASP A 42 -31.01 -10.47 -20.32
C ASP A 42 -31.10 -9.85 -21.73
N LEU A 43 -30.55 -8.64 -21.90
CA LEU A 43 -30.50 -7.96 -23.20
C LEU A 43 -29.58 -8.66 -24.20
N VAL A 44 -28.43 -9.18 -23.77
CA VAL A 44 -27.53 -9.96 -24.65
C VAL A 44 -28.22 -11.20 -25.21
N HIS A 45 -29.05 -11.87 -24.40
CA HIS A 45 -29.81 -13.04 -24.83
C HIS A 45 -30.96 -12.67 -25.79
N THR A 46 -31.56 -11.50 -25.59
CA THR A 46 -32.71 -11.03 -26.40
C THR A 46 -32.29 -10.49 -27.77
N VAL A 47 -31.14 -9.81 -27.86
CA VAL A 47 -30.62 -9.22 -29.11
C VAL A 47 -30.11 -10.29 -30.09
N GLY A 48 -29.65 -11.44 -29.59
CA GLY A 48 -29.16 -12.54 -30.43
C GLY A 48 -30.26 -13.30 -31.19
N ILE A 49 -31.54 -13.09 -30.85
CA ILE A 49 -32.66 -13.87 -31.37
C ILE A 49 -33.47 -13.09 -32.42
N GLU A 50 -33.64 -11.77 -32.26
CA GLU A 50 -34.26 -10.88 -33.26
C GLU A 50 -33.88 -9.41 -32.97
N ALA A 51 -33.54 -8.63 -34.02
CA ALA A 51 -33.24 -7.21 -33.90
C ALA A 51 -34.52 -6.39 -33.63
N ASN A 52 -34.98 -6.42 -32.38
CA ASN A 52 -36.21 -5.77 -31.94
C ASN A 52 -35.95 -4.30 -31.56
N ALA A 53 -36.74 -3.36 -32.10
CA ALA A 53 -36.68 -1.93 -31.76
C ALA A 53 -36.80 -1.66 -30.24
N ARG A 54 -37.50 -2.55 -29.53
CA ARG A 54 -37.59 -2.55 -28.07
C ARG A 54 -36.24 -2.84 -27.40
N ALA A 55 -35.49 -3.83 -27.88
CA ALA A 55 -34.16 -4.15 -27.33
C ALA A 55 -33.17 -3.00 -27.56
N SER A 56 -33.27 -2.29 -28.70
CA SER A 56 -32.49 -1.06 -28.93
C SER A 56 -32.82 0.03 -27.93
N THR A 57 -34.11 0.22 -27.59
CA THR A 57 -34.54 1.25 -26.62
C THR A 57 -34.06 0.93 -25.20
N GLU A 58 -34.09 -0.34 -24.79
CA GLU A 58 -33.58 -0.79 -23.50
C GLU A 58 -32.04 -0.66 -23.42
N LEU A 59 -31.33 -0.95 -24.52
CA LEU A 59 -29.88 -0.73 -24.61
C LEU A 59 -29.53 0.76 -24.45
N ASP A 60 -30.28 1.66 -25.11
CA ASP A 60 -30.11 3.11 -24.95
C ASP A 60 -30.34 3.55 -23.50
N GLN A 61 -31.30 2.93 -22.80
CA GLN A 61 -31.57 3.22 -21.39
C GLN A 61 -30.41 2.79 -20.50
N VAL A 62 -29.87 1.59 -20.71
CA VAL A 62 -28.68 1.10 -19.99
C VAL A 62 -27.48 2.01 -20.26
N GLU A 63 -27.28 2.44 -21.50
CA GLU A 63 -26.18 3.35 -21.85
C GLU A 63 -26.30 4.70 -21.14
N ARG A 64 -27.51 5.28 -21.09
CA ARG A 64 -27.76 6.53 -20.34
C ARG A 64 -27.50 6.37 -18.85
N GLU A 65 -27.81 5.22 -18.27
CA GLU A 65 -27.52 4.95 -16.86
C GLU A 65 -26.01 4.84 -16.62
N LEU A 66 -25.28 4.15 -17.49
CA LEU A 66 -23.80 4.10 -17.44
C LEU A 66 -23.17 5.49 -17.63
N ASP A 67 -23.72 6.35 -18.50
CA ASP A 67 -23.31 7.75 -18.66
C ASP A 67 -23.56 8.58 -17.39
N ARG A 68 -24.68 8.34 -16.72
CA ARG A 68 -25.01 8.99 -15.45
C ARG A 68 -24.01 8.59 -14.37
N ILE A 69 -23.80 7.29 -14.17
CA ILE A 69 -22.85 6.76 -13.18
C ILE A 69 -21.44 7.30 -13.45
N HIS A 70 -20.98 7.27 -14.71
CA HIS A 70 -19.66 7.81 -15.07
C HIS A 70 -19.52 9.28 -14.66
N ARG A 71 -20.49 10.14 -15.00
CA ARG A 71 -20.47 11.56 -14.62
C ARG A 71 -20.48 11.80 -13.11
N GLU A 72 -21.28 11.03 -12.37
CA GLU A 72 -21.35 11.15 -10.90
C GLU A 72 -20.03 10.71 -10.24
N LEU A 73 -19.41 9.63 -10.72
CA LEU A 73 -18.09 9.19 -10.26
C LEU A 73 -16.97 10.16 -10.65
N SER A 74 -17.00 10.68 -11.87
CA SER A 74 -16.03 11.68 -12.37
C SER A 74 -16.03 12.97 -11.54
N ARG A 75 -17.18 13.38 -10.99
CA ARG A 75 -17.25 14.56 -10.11
C ARG A 75 -16.47 14.35 -8.82
N ILE A 76 -16.66 13.21 -8.17
CA ILE A 76 -15.94 12.88 -6.93
C ILE A 76 -14.46 12.69 -7.23
N GLU A 77 -14.14 11.97 -8.29
CA GLU A 77 -12.76 11.72 -8.73
C GLU A 77 -12.00 13.02 -9.04
N GLY A 78 -12.69 14.01 -9.61
CA GLY A 78 -12.13 15.33 -9.92
C GLY A 78 -11.69 16.14 -8.70
N ASP A 79 -12.21 15.84 -7.50
CA ASP A 79 -11.80 16.52 -6.26
C ASP A 79 -10.39 16.10 -5.79
N PHE A 80 -9.85 14.99 -6.33
CA PHE A 80 -8.55 14.46 -5.93
C PHE A 80 -7.44 14.81 -6.91
N ALA A 81 -6.32 15.31 -6.38
CA ALA A 81 -5.12 15.52 -7.17
C ALA A 81 -4.43 14.19 -7.54
N PRO A 82 -3.63 14.13 -8.64
CA PRO A 82 -2.94 12.90 -9.06
C PRO A 82 -1.95 12.37 -8.01
N SER A 83 -1.45 13.25 -7.12
CA SER A 83 -0.61 12.86 -5.99
C SER A 83 -1.32 11.96 -4.98
N VAL A 84 -2.64 12.12 -4.81
CA VAL A 84 -3.45 11.25 -3.92
C VAL A 84 -3.49 9.85 -4.50
N LEU A 85 -3.77 9.75 -5.80
CA LEU A 85 -3.79 8.48 -6.52
C LEU A 85 -2.41 7.79 -6.47
N ARG A 86 -1.32 8.56 -6.66
CA ARG A 86 0.05 8.03 -6.54
C ARG A 86 0.30 7.44 -5.16
N LYS A 87 -0.01 8.17 -4.08
CA LYS A 87 0.15 7.70 -2.70
C LYS A 87 -0.68 6.45 -2.43
N PHE A 88 -1.93 6.43 -2.86
CA PHE A 88 -2.81 5.27 -2.70
C PHE A 88 -2.18 4.02 -3.33
N PHE A 89 -1.70 4.11 -4.57
CA PHE A 89 -1.04 2.98 -5.24
C PHE A 89 0.37 2.66 -4.71
N ASP A 90 1.08 3.61 -4.11
CA ASP A 90 2.34 3.34 -3.41
C ASP A 90 2.12 2.46 -2.15
N HIS A 91 0.97 2.58 -1.48
CA HIS A 91 0.63 1.76 -0.32
C HIS A 91 0.20 0.33 -0.70
N ILE A 92 -0.26 0.11 -1.94
CA ILE A 92 -0.76 -1.19 -2.41
C ILE A 92 0.39 -1.97 -3.06
N LYS A 93 0.89 -2.99 -2.34
CA LYS A 93 2.08 -3.76 -2.72
C LYS A 93 1.92 -4.71 -3.93
N ARG A 94 0.69 -5.15 -4.23
CA ARG A 94 0.39 -6.02 -5.40
C ARG A 94 -0.88 -5.53 -6.07
N GLN A 95 -0.84 -5.39 -7.39
CA GLN A 95 -1.92 -4.82 -8.18
C GLN A 95 -2.31 -5.81 -9.27
N ASP A 96 -3.60 -6.15 -9.33
CA ASP A 96 -4.15 -6.96 -10.41
C ASP A 96 -4.16 -6.12 -11.70
N GLU A 97 -3.53 -6.65 -12.74
CA GLU A 97 -3.49 -6.06 -14.08
C GLU A 97 -4.89 -5.73 -14.61
N LYS A 98 -5.87 -6.61 -14.37
CA LYS A 98 -7.25 -6.41 -14.81
C LYS A 98 -7.89 -5.22 -14.12
N VAL A 99 -7.56 -5.01 -12.85
CA VAL A 99 -8.03 -3.84 -12.10
C VAL A 99 -7.42 -2.57 -12.69
N LEU A 100 -6.10 -2.54 -12.90
CA LEU A 100 -5.45 -1.38 -13.52
C LEU A 100 -6.01 -1.06 -14.91
N CYS A 101 -6.21 -2.07 -15.76
CA CYS A 101 -6.85 -1.92 -17.06
C CYS A 101 -8.28 -1.37 -16.95
N ALA A 102 -9.07 -1.84 -15.98
CA ALA A 102 -10.43 -1.34 -15.75
C ALA A 102 -10.43 0.14 -15.29
N LEU A 103 -9.48 0.53 -14.44
CA LEU A 103 -9.30 1.91 -14.00
C LEU A 103 -8.84 2.82 -15.15
N ILE A 104 -7.90 2.37 -15.97
CA ILE A 104 -7.47 3.10 -17.17
C ILE A 104 -8.66 3.30 -18.11
N LYS A 105 -9.46 2.25 -18.36
CA LYS A 105 -10.68 2.35 -19.17
C LYS A 105 -11.64 3.41 -18.64
N PHE A 106 -11.81 3.56 -17.33
CA PHE A 106 -12.63 4.62 -16.74
C PHE A 106 -12.16 6.03 -17.18
N TYR A 107 -10.85 6.30 -17.09
CA TYR A 107 -10.26 7.57 -17.52
C TYR A 107 -10.25 7.77 -19.04
N LEU A 108 -10.22 6.68 -19.81
CA LEU A 108 -10.31 6.76 -21.27
C LEU A 108 -11.74 7.03 -21.78
N LEU A 109 -12.77 6.90 -20.93
CA LEU A 109 -14.15 7.26 -21.28
C LEU A 109 -14.40 8.79 -21.28
N TYR A 110 -13.45 9.60 -20.79
CA TYR A 110 -13.57 11.05 -20.84
C TYR A 110 -13.53 11.55 -22.29
N LYS A 111 -14.45 12.47 -22.62
CA LYS A 111 -14.50 13.08 -23.96
C LYS A 111 -13.33 14.03 -24.22
N HIS A 112 -12.82 14.65 -23.16
CA HIS A 112 -11.72 15.59 -23.19
C HIS A 112 -10.70 15.22 -22.12
N PHE A 113 -9.43 15.18 -22.49
CA PHE A 113 -8.32 14.89 -21.58
C PHE A 113 -7.75 16.19 -21.06
N GLU A 114 -7.99 16.49 -19.79
CA GLU A 114 -7.29 17.56 -19.09
C GLU A 114 -5.90 17.07 -18.64
N GLN A 115 -5.01 18.01 -18.30
CA GLN A 115 -3.67 17.66 -17.83
C GLN A 115 -3.72 16.78 -16.57
N ASP A 116 -4.69 17.03 -15.70
CA ASP A 116 -4.92 16.22 -14.50
C ASP A 116 -5.24 14.75 -14.84
N THR A 117 -6.15 14.53 -15.80
CA THR A 117 -6.50 13.20 -16.31
C THR A 117 -5.28 12.50 -16.92
N LEU A 118 -4.47 13.21 -17.70
CA LEU A 118 -3.25 12.67 -18.30
C LEU A 118 -2.21 12.31 -17.24
N ASP A 119 -2.05 13.11 -16.19
CA ASP A 119 -1.14 12.81 -15.08
C ASP A 119 -1.61 11.56 -14.29
N LYS A 120 -2.93 11.37 -14.12
CA LYS A 120 -3.51 10.16 -13.50
C LYS A 120 -3.33 8.92 -14.38
N LEU A 121 -3.55 9.05 -15.69
CA LEU A 121 -3.29 8.00 -16.66
C LEU A 121 -1.80 7.62 -16.69
N ASP A 122 -0.87 8.59 -16.69
CA ASP A 122 0.59 8.35 -16.63
C ASP A 122 0.95 7.50 -15.41
N ILE A 123 0.34 7.76 -14.25
CA ILE A 123 0.52 6.93 -13.04
C ILE A 123 0.04 5.50 -13.30
N LEU A 124 -1.20 5.32 -13.76
CA LEU A 124 -1.79 3.99 -13.95
C LEU A 124 -1.07 3.17 -15.01
N PHE A 125 -0.72 3.77 -16.15
CA PHE A 125 0.05 3.12 -17.20
C PHE A 125 1.46 2.77 -16.74
N THR A 126 2.10 3.63 -15.96
CA THR A 126 3.40 3.30 -15.36
C THR A 126 3.27 2.09 -14.44
N ARG A 127 2.24 2.03 -13.58
CA ARG A 127 1.99 0.86 -12.72
C ARG A 127 1.72 -0.41 -13.50
N LEU A 128 0.94 -0.30 -14.58
CA LEU A 128 0.67 -1.42 -15.47
C LEU A 128 1.95 -1.94 -16.14
N ALA A 129 2.92 -1.07 -16.38
CA ALA A 129 4.24 -1.41 -16.91
C ALA A 129 5.26 -1.91 -15.87
N GLU A 130 4.93 -1.88 -14.57
CA GLU A 130 5.78 -2.43 -13.52
C GLU A 130 5.53 -3.95 -13.37
N ALA A 131 6.61 -4.72 -13.39
CA ALA A 131 6.64 -6.12 -12.96
C ALA A 131 7.16 -6.21 -11.52
N PRO A 132 6.56 -7.07 -10.67
CA PRO A 132 7.06 -7.30 -9.32
C PRO A 132 8.46 -7.93 -9.38
N SER A 133 9.37 -7.42 -8.56
CA SER A 133 10.73 -7.95 -8.39
C SER A 133 10.99 -8.22 -6.91
N GLU A 134 11.78 -9.25 -6.63
CA GLU A 134 12.17 -9.65 -5.28
C GLU A 134 13.05 -8.59 -4.58
N ASP A 135 13.83 -7.83 -5.36
CA ASP A 135 14.78 -6.82 -4.85
C ASP A 135 14.14 -5.46 -4.54
N GLY A 136 12.81 -5.34 -4.64
CA GLY A 136 12.10 -4.07 -4.43
C GLY A 136 12.42 -2.97 -5.47
N ARG A 137 13.07 -3.33 -6.59
CA ARG A 137 13.20 -2.51 -7.80
C ARG A 137 12.01 -2.78 -8.73
N ALA A 138 11.53 -1.78 -9.44
CA ALA A 138 10.47 -1.99 -10.43
C ALA A 138 11.09 -2.45 -11.75
N VAL A 139 10.73 -3.61 -12.29
CA VAL A 139 11.25 -4.04 -13.59
C VAL A 139 10.23 -3.68 -14.66
N PRO A 140 10.63 -3.02 -15.77
CA PRO A 140 9.71 -2.82 -16.89
C PRO A 140 9.23 -4.17 -17.42
N ARG A 141 7.93 -4.30 -17.65
CA ARG A 141 7.38 -5.48 -18.35
C ARG A 141 7.90 -5.57 -19.78
N ASP A 142 7.72 -6.75 -20.37
CA ASP A 142 8.07 -6.99 -21.75
C ASP A 142 7.39 -5.97 -22.71
N PRO A 143 8.15 -5.31 -23.60
CA PRO A 143 7.61 -4.30 -24.50
C PRO A 143 6.51 -4.82 -25.43
N ASP A 144 6.57 -6.07 -25.88
CA ASP A 144 5.57 -6.63 -26.80
C ASP A 144 4.25 -6.90 -26.06
N ASP A 145 4.33 -7.39 -24.82
CA ASP A 145 3.15 -7.58 -23.97
C ASP A 145 2.48 -6.24 -23.62
N LEU A 146 3.28 -5.21 -23.32
CA LEU A 146 2.77 -3.85 -23.11
C LEU A 146 2.13 -3.27 -24.37
N GLN A 147 2.76 -3.45 -25.52
CA GLN A 147 2.25 -2.99 -26.81
C GLN A 147 0.87 -3.59 -27.09
N ARG A 148 0.69 -4.91 -26.91
CA ARG A 148 -0.62 -5.59 -27.10
C ARG A 148 -1.68 -5.03 -26.16
N THR A 149 -1.31 -4.80 -24.91
CA THR A 149 -2.22 -4.27 -23.89
C THR A 149 -2.64 -2.84 -24.21
N PHE A 150 -1.68 -1.99 -24.59
CA PHE A 150 -1.95 -0.58 -24.94
C PHE A 150 -2.72 -0.43 -26.25
N LEU A 151 -2.48 -1.32 -27.23
CA LEU A 151 -3.31 -1.40 -28.44
C LEU A 151 -4.77 -1.66 -28.08
N THR A 152 -5.04 -2.68 -27.27
CA THR A 152 -6.41 -3.02 -26.82
C THR A 152 -7.10 -1.83 -26.12
N LEU A 153 -6.35 -1.07 -25.31
CA LEU A 153 -6.86 0.12 -24.61
C LEU A 153 -7.10 1.30 -25.56
N SER A 154 -6.24 1.47 -26.57
CA SER A 154 -6.41 2.50 -27.60
C SER A 154 -7.63 2.25 -28.49
N GLU A 155 -7.88 1.00 -28.87
CA GLU A 155 -9.07 0.54 -29.62
C GLU A 155 -10.34 0.79 -28.80
N PHE A 156 -10.33 0.43 -27.51
CA PHE A 156 -11.45 0.70 -26.61
C PHE A 156 -11.85 2.18 -26.57
N ALA A 157 -10.86 3.07 -26.59
CA ALA A 157 -11.06 4.51 -26.48
C ALA A 157 -11.19 5.23 -27.83
N ASN A 158 -11.09 4.50 -28.96
CA ASN A 158 -11.02 5.05 -30.31
C ASN A 158 -10.03 6.22 -30.41
N LEU A 159 -8.80 6.03 -29.89
CA LEU A 159 -7.78 7.06 -29.96
C LEU A 159 -7.38 7.32 -31.43
N PRO A 160 -7.16 8.59 -31.82
CA PRO A 160 -6.78 8.89 -33.19
C PRO A 160 -5.42 8.28 -33.52
N GLU A 161 -5.31 7.71 -34.71
CA GLU A 161 -4.03 7.25 -35.24
C GLU A 161 -3.09 8.43 -35.47
N VAL A 162 -1.81 8.21 -35.18
CA VAL A 162 -0.74 9.19 -35.41
C VAL A 162 0.17 8.61 -36.48
N PRO A 163 0.44 9.33 -37.59
CA PRO A 163 1.31 8.83 -38.65
C PRO A 163 2.69 8.48 -38.11
N THR A 164 3.27 7.36 -38.58
CA THR A 164 4.60 6.90 -38.14
C THR A 164 5.68 7.97 -38.29
N ALA A 165 5.61 8.79 -39.35
CA ALA A 165 6.55 9.89 -39.59
C ALA A 165 6.53 10.98 -38.49
N GLU A 166 5.38 11.20 -37.85
CA GLU A 166 5.24 12.12 -36.72
C GLU A 166 5.64 11.45 -35.40
N LEU A 167 5.48 10.13 -35.31
CA LEU A 167 5.77 9.36 -34.10
C LEU A 167 7.27 9.16 -33.86
N SER A 168 8.04 8.85 -34.91
CA SER A 168 9.48 8.58 -34.82
C SER A 168 10.28 9.65 -34.06
N PRO A 169 10.18 10.96 -34.37
CA PRO A 169 10.93 11.98 -33.65
C PRO A 169 10.50 12.12 -32.17
N LEU A 170 9.23 11.80 -31.85
CA LEU A 170 8.75 11.82 -30.47
C LEU A 170 9.31 10.66 -29.67
N MET A 171 9.36 9.46 -30.26
CA MET A 171 10.00 8.29 -29.66
C MET A 171 11.49 8.53 -29.44
N GLU A 172 12.20 9.09 -30.42
CA GLU A 172 13.62 9.43 -30.31
C GLU A 172 13.87 10.43 -29.16
N ALA A 173 13.00 11.43 -28.99
CA ALA A 173 13.09 12.38 -27.89
C ALA A 173 12.92 11.70 -26.50
N VAL A 174 12.00 10.73 -26.38
CA VAL A 174 11.82 9.95 -25.14
C VAL A 174 13.01 9.05 -24.87
N LEU A 175 13.53 8.37 -25.90
CA LEU A 175 14.70 7.49 -25.79
C LEU A 175 15.97 8.26 -25.42
N SER A 176 16.19 9.44 -26.02
CA SER A 176 17.31 10.32 -25.69
C SER A 176 17.30 10.71 -24.21
N ILE A 177 16.13 11.05 -23.66
CA ILE A 177 15.99 11.34 -22.22
C ILE A 177 16.26 10.10 -21.37
N ARG A 178 15.81 8.92 -21.79
CA ARG A 178 16.09 7.66 -21.08
C ARG A 178 17.59 7.38 -21.00
N GLN A 179 18.29 7.54 -22.11
CA GLN A 179 19.73 7.35 -22.19
C GLN A 179 20.44 8.35 -21.25
N GLU A 180 20.08 9.63 -21.32
CA GLU A 180 20.65 10.65 -20.43
C GLU A 180 20.43 10.29 -18.95
N LEU A 181 19.22 9.85 -18.57
CA LEU A 181 18.94 9.40 -17.20
C LEU A 181 19.85 8.24 -16.76
N GLN A 182 20.11 7.28 -17.65
CA GLN A 182 20.96 6.13 -17.35
C GLN A 182 22.45 6.51 -17.19
N GLU A 183 22.92 7.51 -17.95
CA GLU A 183 24.30 8.00 -17.92
C GLU A 183 24.61 8.92 -16.72
N VAL A 184 23.60 9.38 -15.97
CA VAL A 184 23.83 10.24 -14.80
C VAL A 184 24.36 9.44 -13.62
N ASP A 185 25.62 9.64 -13.24
CA ASP A 185 26.32 8.87 -12.19
C ASP A 185 26.19 9.41 -10.77
N GLY A 186 25.57 10.59 -10.59
CA GLY A 186 25.51 11.26 -9.29
C GLY A 186 24.21 12.01 -9.06
N TYR A 187 23.79 12.08 -7.79
CA TYR A 187 22.57 12.79 -7.40
C TYR A 187 22.65 14.30 -7.71
N GLU A 188 23.80 14.93 -7.48
CA GLU A 188 24.00 16.35 -7.78
C GLU A 188 23.89 16.63 -9.28
N THR A 189 24.59 15.86 -10.11
CA THR A 189 24.48 15.89 -11.58
C THR A 189 23.04 15.67 -12.06
N LEU A 190 22.29 14.77 -11.40
CA LEU A 190 20.89 14.52 -11.71
C LEU A 190 20.01 15.75 -11.48
N VAL A 191 20.23 16.46 -10.36
CA VAL A 191 19.47 17.67 -10.01
C VAL A 191 19.85 18.82 -10.93
N GLU A 192 21.15 19.03 -11.18
CA GLU A 192 21.66 20.12 -12.02
C GLU A 192 21.29 19.97 -13.49
N SER A 193 21.30 18.72 -14.01
CA SER A 193 20.93 18.44 -15.39
C SER A 193 19.49 18.84 -15.70
N LYS A 194 18.59 18.92 -14.70
CA LYS A 194 17.14 19.17 -14.88
C LYS A 194 16.47 18.21 -15.87
N VAL A 195 17.01 17.00 -16.02
CA VAL A 195 16.49 15.97 -16.95
C VAL A 195 15.04 15.59 -16.63
N PHE A 196 14.68 15.50 -15.34
CA PHE A 196 13.30 15.26 -14.91
C PHE A 196 12.34 16.40 -15.30
N ASP A 197 12.77 17.66 -15.22
CA ASP A 197 11.95 18.81 -15.60
C ASP A 197 11.77 18.88 -17.12
N ARG A 198 12.82 18.55 -17.89
CA ARG A 198 12.70 18.41 -19.36
C ARG A 198 11.75 17.28 -19.72
N TYR A 199 11.86 16.13 -19.06
CA TYR A 199 10.99 15.00 -19.31
C TYR A 199 9.53 15.30 -18.96
N ARG A 200 9.26 15.94 -17.81
CA ARG A 200 7.92 16.40 -17.44
C ARG A 200 7.33 17.34 -18.49
N ARG A 201 8.11 18.33 -18.96
CA ARG A 201 7.69 19.25 -20.03
C ARG A 201 7.45 18.55 -21.36
N LEU A 202 8.26 17.54 -21.71
CA LEU A 202 8.02 16.72 -22.90
C LEU A 202 6.67 16.01 -22.81
N LYS A 203 6.38 15.33 -21.70
CA LYS A 203 5.09 14.64 -21.49
C LYS A 203 3.90 15.60 -21.56
N GLN A 204 4.01 16.78 -20.95
CA GLN A 204 2.98 17.83 -21.04
C GLN A 204 2.74 18.29 -22.48
N ARG A 205 3.80 18.48 -23.26
CA ARG A 205 3.70 18.89 -24.67
C ARG A 205 3.11 17.81 -25.58
N LEU A 206 3.36 16.53 -25.27
CA LEU A 206 2.78 15.41 -26.00
C LEU A 206 1.26 15.34 -25.82
N GLY A 207 0.73 15.75 -24.66
CA GLY A 207 -0.69 15.75 -24.38
C GLY A 207 -1.32 14.38 -24.66
N ARG A 208 -2.38 14.34 -25.46
CA ARG A 208 -3.08 13.10 -25.83
C ARG A 208 -2.23 12.16 -26.70
N THR A 209 -1.27 12.68 -27.48
CA THR A 209 -0.37 11.87 -28.31
C THR A 209 0.48 10.91 -27.47
N ALA A 210 0.74 11.24 -26.20
CA ALA A 210 1.41 10.35 -25.26
C ALA A 210 0.72 8.99 -25.08
N LEU A 211 -0.59 8.91 -25.36
CA LEU A 211 -1.38 7.67 -25.25
C LEU A 211 -1.25 6.75 -26.47
N HIS A 212 -0.52 7.15 -27.52
CA HIS A 212 -0.27 6.29 -28.67
C HIS A 212 0.50 5.03 -28.23
N PRO A 213 0.05 3.80 -28.54
CA PRO A 213 0.58 2.56 -27.95
C PRO A 213 2.11 2.46 -27.97
N SER A 214 2.74 2.64 -29.12
CA SER A 214 4.21 2.52 -29.25
C SER A 214 4.99 3.62 -28.52
N LEU A 215 4.44 4.83 -28.44
CA LEU A 215 5.08 5.91 -27.69
C LEU A 215 4.86 5.71 -26.19
N LEU A 216 3.70 5.19 -25.80
CA LEU A 216 3.36 4.91 -24.41
C LEU A 216 4.25 3.83 -23.81
N VAL A 217 4.59 2.77 -24.57
CA VAL A 217 5.59 1.76 -24.15
C VAL A 217 6.91 2.45 -23.79
N GLU A 218 7.37 3.37 -24.63
CA GLU A 218 8.62 4.09 -24.35
C GLU A 218 8.48 5.04 -23.15
N ILE A 219 7.36 5.75 -23.01
CA ILE A 219 7.12 6.64 -21.88
C ILE A 219 7.09 5.85 -20.57
N THR A 220 6.34 4.75 -20.50
CA THR A 220 6.21 3.95 -19.27
C THR A 220 7.53 3.27 -18.91
N THR A 221 8.26 2.77 -19.89
CA THR A 221 9.59 2.18 -19.68
C THR A 221 10.57 3.25 -19.16
N THR A 222 10.56 4.45 -19.75
CA THR A 222 11.36 5.57 -19.25
C THR A 222 10.95 6.00 -17.85
N ASN A 223 9.66 6.00 -17.51
CA ASN A 223 9.18 6.30 -16.16
C ASN A 223 9.74 5.30 -15.13
N VAL A 224 9.71 4.00 -15.42
CA VAL A 224 10.25 2.95 -14.54
C VAL A 224 11.77 3.08 -14.38
N VAL A 225 12.51 3.30 -15.48
CA VAL A 225 13.95 3.54 -15.45
C VAL A 225 14.29 4.78 -14.62
N ALA A 226 13.57 5.88 -14.84
CA ALA A 226 13.77 7.13 -14.11
C ALA A 226 13.53 6.95 -12.60
N LYS A 227 12.46 6.23 -12.23
CA LYS A 227 12.14 5.89 -10.84
C LYS A 227 13.26 5.09 -10.18
N ASN A 228 13.74 4.04 -10.83
CA ASN A 228 14.82 3.20 -10.31
C ASN A 228 16.13 3.96 -10.17
N ARG A 229 16.50 4.75 -11.19
CA ARG A 229 17.74 5.52 -11.17
C ARG A 229 17.71 6.61 -10.09
N PHE A 230 16.58 7.30 -9.93
CA PHE A 230 16.40 8.23 -8.82
C PHE A 230 16.56 7.53 -7.47
N LYS A 231 15.90 6.38 -7.28
CA LYS A 231 15.98 5.61 -6.02
C LYS A 231 17.43 5.20 -5.72
N GLU A 232 18.15 4.67 -6.70
CA GLU A 232 19.55 4.25 -6.55
C GLU A 232 20.49 5.42 -6.19
N LEU A 233 20.39 6.53 -6.92
CA LEU A 233 21.21 7.72 -6.65
C LEU A 233 20.84 8.35 -5.32
N PHE A 234 19.55 8.36 -4.97
CA PHE A 234 19.06 8.86 -3.69
C PHE A 234 19.56 8.02 -2.52
N GLU A 235 19.47 6.69 -2.57
CA GLU A 235 19.97 5.79 -1.53
C GLU A 235 21.50 5.92 -1.36
N THR A 236 22.22 6.12 -2.47
CA THR A 236 23.66 6.35 -2.43
C THR A 236 23.99 7.70 -1.77
N GLU A 237 23.24 8.74 -2.08
CA GLU A 237 23.44 10.06 -1.47
C GLU A 237 23.00 10.08 0.00
N GLU A 238 21.93 9.37 0.36
CA GLU A 238 21.50 9.21 1.76
C GLU A 238 22.60 8.57 2.62
N LYS A 239 23.30 7.54 2.11
CA LYS A 239 24.45 6.95 2.81
C LYS A 239 25.55 7.97 3.05
N LYS A 240 25.91 8.77 2.04
CA LYS A 240 26.90 9.86 2.18
C LYS A 240 26.43 10.92 3.17
N VAL A 241 25.14 11.25 3.21
CA VAL A 241 24.56 12.20 4.17
C VAL A 241 24.75 11.70 5.59
N VAL A 242 24.50 10.41 5.84
CA VAL A 242 24.73 9.80 7.17
C VAL A 242 26.20 9.85 7.56
N GLU A 243 27.11 9.46 6.66
CA GLU A 243 28.56 9.51 6.90
C GLU A 243 29.07 10.93 7.20
N LYS A 244 28.67 11.91 6.38
CA LYS A 244 29.03 13.32 6.57
C LYS A 244 28.44 13.90 7.85
N THR A 245 27.21 13.52 8.22
CA THR A 245 26.57 13.93 9.47
C THR A 245 27.35 13.41 10.69
N ASN A 246 27.84 12.17 10.63
CA ASN A 246 28.68 11.60 11.69
C ASN A 246 30.00 12.39 11.81
N ARG A 247 30.67 12.69 10.68
CA ARG A 247 31.89 13.50 10.67
C ARG A 247 31.68 14.92 11.20
N ILE A 248 30.56 15.57 10.87
CA ILE A 248 30.21 16.88 11.42
C ILE A 248 29.95 16.79 12.93
N SER A 249 29.32 15.72 13.41
CA SER A 249 29.10 15.51 14.86
C SER A 249 30.43 15.33 15.61
N GLU A 250 31.43 14.70 15.00
CA GLU A 250 32.79 14.63 15.54
C GLU A 250 33.47 16.01 15.59
N ILE A 251 33.29 16.82 14.54
CA ILE A 251 33.77 18.22 14.50
C ILE A 251 33.10 19.05 15.60
N GLU A 252 31.78 18.94 15.80
CA GLU A 252 31.07 19.63 16.89
C GLU A 252 31.63 19.22 18.27
N ARG A 253 31.92 17.92 18.46
CA ARG A 253 32.53 17.43 19.70
C ARG A 253 33.95 18.00 19.90
N TYR A 254 34.73 18.07 18.83
CA TYR A 254 36.08 18.65 18.85
C TYR A 254 36.04 20.14 19.19
N LEU A 255 35.14 20.92 18.56
CA LEU A 255 34.97 22.36 18.82
C LEU A 255 34.46 22.64 20.24
N THR A 256 33.67 21.74 20.81
CA THR A 256 33.25 21.83 22.22
C THR A 256 34.45 21.69 23.16
N GLN A 257 35.44 20.86 22.79
CA GLN A 257 36.68 20.67 23.55
C GLN A 257 37.72 21.76 23.25
N HIS A 258 37.64 22.40 22.09
CA HIS A 258 38.55 23.43 21.60
C HIS A 258 37.79 24.64 21.02
N PRO A 259 37.20 25.51 21.88
CA PRO A 259 36.41 26.65 21.43
C PRO A 259 37.19 27.66 20.59
N GLU A 260 38.51 27.71 20.73
CA GLU A 260 39.43 28.59 20.01
C GLU A 260 39.42 28.41 18.49
N PHE A 261 38.95 27.26 17.98
CA PHE A 261 38.85 26.99 16.54
C PHE A 261 37.46 27.26 15.96
N ALA A 262 36.48 27.64 16.78
CA ALA A 262 35.12 27.96 16.33
C ALA A 262 35.00 29.44 15.94
N ASN A 263 35.29 29.78 14.68
CA ASN A 263 35.03 31.12 14.15
C ASN A 263 33.52 31.37 13.94
N ASP A 264 33.11 32.65 13.87
CA ASP A 264 31.69 33.03 13.75
C ASP A 264 31.02 32.47 12.48
N ASP A 265 31.75 32.37 11.37
CA ASP A 265 31.24 31.83 10.09
C ASP A 265 30.96 30.32 10.20
N LEU A 266 31.81 29.57 10.90
CA LEU A 266 31.64 28.15 11.17
C LEU A 266 30.48 27.89 12.14
N GLN A 267 30.31 28.75 13.16
CA GLN A 267 29.16 28.65 14.05
C GLN A 267 27.86 28.85 13.27
N GLN A 268 27.80 29.82 12.37
CA GLN A 268 26.63 30.03 11.50
C GLN A 268 26.39 28.83 10.58
N GLN A 269 27.43 28.26 9.97
CA GLN A 269 27.30 27.07 9.10
C GLN A 269 26.82 25.83 9.86
N LEU A 270 27.23 25.65 11.12
CA LEU A 270 26.74 24.58 11.98
C LEU A 270 25.27 24.77 12.38
N GLU A 271 24.84 26.00 12.66
CA GLU A 271 23.44 26.31 12.91
C GLU A 271 22.55 26.06 11.67
N ASP A 272 23.01 26.50 10.50
CA ASP A 272 22.33 26.24 9.23
C ASP A 272 22.21 24.72 8.97
N PHE A 273 23.29 23.98 9.21
CA PHE A 273 23.29 22.51 9.13
C PHE A 273 22.27 21.87 10.09
N ARG A 274 22.20 22.30 11.35
CA ARG A 274 21.22 21.78 12.33
C ARG A 274 19.79 22.02 11.88
N HIS A 275 19.50 23.22 11.36
CA HIS A 275 18.19 23.57 10.84
C HIS A 275 17.77 22.63 9.67
N PHE A 276 18.65 22.44 8.68
CA PHE A 276 18.38 21.56 7.56
C PHE A 276 18.29 20.09 7.96
N ARG A 277 19.10 19.64 8.94
CA ARG A 277 19.04 18.27 9.49
C ARG A 277 17.67 17.98 10.11
N ILE A 278 17.15 18.88 10.94
CA ILE A 278 15.83 18.71 11.58
C ILE A 278 14.73 18.60 10.51
N ARG A 279 14.79 19.45 9.47
CA ARG A 279 13.81 19.43 8.38
C ARG A 279 13.89 18.11 7.60
N TYR A 280 15.10 17.67 7.25
CA TYR A 280 15.35 16.42 6.55
C TYR A 280 14.87 15.20 7.37
N GLU A 281 15.21 15.11 8.66
CA GLU A 281 14.78 14.01 9.53
C GLU A 281 13.26 13.98 9.71
N SER A 282 12.62 15.16 9.85
CA SER A 282 11.17 15.27 9.92
C SER A 282 10.49 14.77 8.64
N ALA A 283 11.02 15.15 7.47
CA ALA A 283 10.54 14.67 6.18
C ALA A 283 10.75 13.16 6.00
N ARG A 284 11.90 12.65 6.45
CA ARG A 284 12.25 11.22 6.42
C ARG A 284 11.33 10.38 7.29
N ARG A 285 11.01 10.82 8.52
CA ARG A 285 10.05 10.14 9.41
C ARG A 285 8.66 10.04 8.79
N LYS A 286 8.26 11.03 7.98
CA LYS A 286 6.99 11.05 7.25
C LYS A 286 7.05 10.35 5.89
N GLN A 287 8.18 9.71 5.54
CA GLN A 287 8.44 9.11 4.22
C GLN A 287 8.16 10.09 3.05
N ASN A 288 8.42 11.38 3.26
CA ASN A 288 8.09 12.45 2.31
C ASN A 288 9.27 13.41 2.15
N VAL A 289 10.46 12.85 1.90
CA VAL A 289 11.67 13.63 1.61
C VAL A 289 11.56 14.23 0.22
N LYS A 290 11.61 15.57 0.14
CA LYS A 290 11.63 16.26 -1.15
C LYS A 290 13.06 16.40 -1.66
N ARG A 291 13.20 16.62 -2.98
CA ARG A 291 14.49 16.94 -3.62
C ARG A 291 15.22 18.06 -2.88
N ASP A 292 14.52 19.15 -2.61
CA ASP A 292 15.13 20.33 -2.00
C ASP A 292 15.61 20.07 -0.56
N ASP A 293 14.98 19.13 0.16
CA ASP A 293 15.40 18.74 1.52
C ASP A 293 16.80 18.11 1.52
N ILE A 294 17.08 17.22 0.56
CA ILE A 294 18.40 16.56 0.48
C ILE A 294 19.45 17.49 -0.14
N THR A 295 19.08 18.31 -1.13
CA THR A 295 20.02 19.25 -1.76
C THR A 295 20.51 20.30 -0.76
N GLU A 296 19.61 20.88 0.04
CA GLU A 296 19.98 21.86 1.06
C GLU A 296 20.81 21.21 2.19
N MET A 297 20.45 19.99 2.61
CA MET A 297 21.23 19.22 3.58
C MET A 297 22.66 18.95 3.06
N THR A 298 22.81 18.49 1.82
CA THR A 298 24.11 18.22 1.20
C THR A 298 24.97 19.47 1.08
N ARG A 299 24.37 20.60 0.67
CA ARG A 299 25.06 21.89 0.57
C ARG A 299 25.54 22.38 1.93
N ALA A 300 24.70 22.30 2.97
CA ALA A 300 25.07 22.72 4.32
C ALA A 300 26.20 21.85 4.88
N MET A 301 26.17 20.53 4.67
CA MET A 301 27.25 19.63 5.06
C MET A 301 28.57 19.96 4.36
N GLN A 302 28.53 20.22 3.04
CA GLN A 302 29.73 20.60 2.28
C GLN A 302 30.33 21.91 2.79
N ALA A 303 29.52 22.90 3.15
CA ALA A 303 30.00 24.17 3.70
C ALA A 303 30.80 23.97 5.00
N VAL A 304 30.26 23.18 5.94
CA VAL A 304 30.94 22.86 7.21
C VAL A 304 32.24 22.08 6.94
N LEU A 305 32.18 21.03 6.13
CA LEU A 305 33.33 20.16 5.87
C LEU A 305 34.45 20.88 5.10
N ALA A 306 34.14 21.85 4.23
CA ALA A 306 35.13 22.61 3.47
C ALA A 306 36.06 23.44 4.37
N GLN A 307 35.68 23.75 5.61
CA GLN A 307 36.57 24.42 6.57
C GLN A 307 37.62 23.47 7.18
N PHE A 308 37.36 22.16 7.18
CA PHE A 308 38.18 21.14 7.82
C PHE A 308 38.90 20.22 6.83
N ASP A 309 38.58 20.30 5.54
CA ASP A 309 39.19 19.49 4.50
C ASP A 309 40.14 20.35 3.63
N PRO A 310 41.47 20.19 3.73
CA PRO A 310 42.44 20.99 2.97
C PRO A 310 42.40 20.74 1.45
N ALA A 311 41.65 19.74 0.99
CA ALA A 311 41.49 19.38 -0.42
C ALA A 311 40.12 19.76 -1.03
N ALA A 312 39.19 20.36 -0.29
CA ALA A 312 37.89 20.76 -0.83
C ALA A 312 38.01 22.06 -1.67
N PRO A 313 37.40 22.14 -2.87
CA PRO A 313 37.40 23.38 -3.64
C PRO A 313 36.61 24.43 -2.87
N ARG A 314 37.29 25.52 -2.47
CA ARG A 314 36.66 26.67 -1.81
C ARG A 314 35.59 27.24 -2.74
N SER A 315 34.33 26.97 -2.44
CA SER A 315 33.20 27.64 -3.09
C SER A 315 33.30 29.13 -2.77
N THR A 316 33.66 29.92 -3.79
CA THR A 316 33.66 31.36 -3.73
C THR A 316 32.23 31.83 -3.59
N ARG A 317 31.88 32.33 -2.39
CA ARG A 317 30.71 33.20 -2.18
C ARG A 317 30.75 34.30 -3.26
N VAL A 318 29.72 34.35 -4.10
CA VAL A 318 29.45 35.51 -4.93
C VAL A 318 28.87 36.57 -4.00
N ASP A 319 29.69 37.57 -3.68
CA ASP A 319 29.24 38.79 -3.01
C ASP A 319 28.24 39.53 -3.90
N GLU A 320 27.03 39.75 -3.38
CA GLU A 320 26.15 40.81 -3.87
C GLU A 320 26.73 42.19 -3.54
N PRO A 321 26.48 43.19 -4.40
CA PRO A 321 26.37 44.56 -3.93
C PRO A 321 25.05 45.20 -4.37
N GLY A 322 24.33 45.81 -3.42
CA GLY A 322 23.60 47.05 -3.70
C GLY A 322 22.18 47.17 -3.15
N ARG A 323 22.08 47.77 -1.96
CA ARG A 323 20.90 48.41 -1.36
C ARG A 323 20.09 49.27 -2.34
N ASN A 324 18.76 49.29 -2.16
CA ASN A 324 17.91 50.49 -2.03
C ASN A 324 16.51 50.03 -1.54
N ALA A 325 16.20 50.20 -0.25
CA ALA A 325 15.41 51.32 0.29
C ALA A 325 13.89 51.18 0.01
N ASP A 326 13.17 50.61 0.99
CA ASP A 326 11.74 50.81 1.20
C ASP A 326 11.43 52.29 1.50
N PRO A 327 10.21 52.78 1.19
CA PRO A 327 9.21 52.82 2.27
C PRO A 327 7.76 52.62 1.78
N PHE A 328 7.05 51.65 2.34
CA PHE A 328 5.69 51.93 2.81
C PHE A 328 5.30 51.01 3.98
N THR A 329 4.91 51.66 5.06
CA THR A 329 4.65 51.13 6.40
C THR A 329 3.15 50.91 6.64
N ALA A 330 2.85 49.71 7.20
CA ALA A 330 1.81 49.39 8.21
C ALA A 330 0.31 49.44 7.82
N PRO A 331 -0.61 48.84 8.62
CA PRO A 331 -0.56 47.63 9.47
C PRO A 331 -1.79 46.69 9.26
N PRO A 332 -1.87 45.53 9.95
CA PRO A 332 -2.97 44.56 9.81
C PRO A 332 -4.17 44.93 10.70
N ASP A 333 -5.40 44.66 10.24
CA ASP A 333 -6.58 44.78 11.09
C ASP A 333 -7.53 43.56 10.98
N ARG A 334 -7.73 42.96 12.16
CA ARG A 334 -8.91 42.28 12.70
C ARG A 334 -9.68 41.24 11.88
N ALA A 335 -9.55 40.01 12.36
CA ALA A 335 -10.65 39.04 12.43
C ALA A 335 -11.81 39.54 13.31
N PRO A 336 -13.06 39.12 13.04
CA PRO A 336 -14.09 39.04 14.06
C PRO A 336 -14.26 37.60 14.56
N ARG A 337 -14.21 37.48 15.89
CA ARG A 337 -14.71 36.36 16.68
C ARG A 337 -16.23 36.22 16.53
N ALA A 338 -16.72 34.98 16.51
CA ALA A 338 -18.04 34.58 17.01
C ALA A 338 -17.83 33.22 17.70
N SER A 339 -17.65 33.24 19.03
CA SER A 339 -18.68 33.04 20.06
C SER A 339 -18.87 31.56 20.41
N ILE A 340 -18.18 31.18 21.48
CA ILE A 340 -18.35 29.96 22.28
C ILE A 340 -19.70 30.06 23.00
N SER A 341 -20.58 29.10 22.77
CA SER A 341 -21.68 28.79 23.67
C SER A 341 -21.39 27.46 24.37
N ARG A 342 -21.18 27.55 25.67
CA ARG A 342 -21.16 26.45 26.63
C ARG A 342 -22.60 26.08 27.01
N SER A 343 -22.90 24.80 26.90
CA SER A 343 -23.87 24.03 27.70
C SER A 343 -23.40 22.58 27.51
N GLY A 344 -22.89 21.83 28.50
CA GLY A 344 -23.24 21.82 29.91
C GLY A 344 -24.35 20.79 30.11
N GLU A 345 -24.01 19.50 30.03
CA GLU A 345 -24.74 18.43 30.72
C GLU A 345 -23.89 17.14 30.72
N GLU A 346 -23.36 16.83 31.91
CA GLU A 346 -22.90 15.51 32.32
C GLU A 346 -24.11 14.58 32.41
N ALA A 347 -23.99 13.34 31.91
CA ALA A 347 -24.85 12.25 32.32
C ALA A 347 -24.02 10.96 32.42
N ASP A 348 -24.01 10.47 33.65
CA ASP A 348 -23.41 9.27 34.23
C ASP A 348 -23.84 7.98 33.50
N PRO A 349 -22.97 6.97 33.33
CA PRO A 349 -23.31 5.71 32.71
C PRO A 349 -23.72 4.71 33.79
N ASP A 350 -25.03 4.57 34.05
CA ASP A 350 -25.50 3.37 34.74
C ASP A 350 -26.98 3.10 34.47
N GLN A 351 -27.32 1.80 34.48
CA GLN A 351 -28.66 1.21 34.41
C GLN A 351 -29.27 0.99 33.02
N LEU A 352 -29.11 -0.23 32.50
CA LEU A 352 -30.22 -1.17 32.31
C LEU A 352 -29.69 -2.55 31.91
N ALA A 353 -29.15 -3.25 32.89
CA ALA A 353 -29.25 -4.70 32.94
C ALA A 353 -30.60 -5.03 33.57
N ASP A 354 -31.55 -5.52 32.79
CA ASP A 354 -32.44 -6.59 33.25
C ASP A 354 -33.19 -7.23 32.08
N ARG A 355 -32.77 -8.45 31.74
CA ARG A 355 -33.61 -9.55 31.25
C ARG A 355 -32.74 -10.80 31.13
N VAL A 356 -32.53 -11.43 32.27
CA VAL A 356 -32.22 -12.85 32.35
C VAL A 356 -33.56 -13.58 32.48
N ASP A 357 -33.86 -14.47 31.53
CA ASP A 357 -34.21 -15.86 31.86
C ASP A 357 -34.52 -16.65 30.59
N GLY A 358 -33.76 -17.72 30.40
CA GLY A 358 -33.86 -18.64 29.29
C GLY A 358 -32.76 -19.69 29.36
N ALA A 359 -32.67 -20.38 30.50
CA ALA A 359 -31.77 -21.51 30.69
C ALA A 359 -32.10 -22.65 29.71
N THR A 360 -31.12 -23.04 28.89
CA THR A 360 -31.01 -24.39 28.33
C THR A 360 -29.58 -24.86 28.46
N HIS A 361 -29.35 -25.80 29.39
CA HIS A 361 -28.12 -26.57 29.49
C HIS A 361 -27.98 -27.53 28.30
N HIS A 362 -26.74 -27.59 27.80
CA HIS A 362 -26.05 -28.70 27.12
C HIS A 362 -26.85 -29.55 26.12
N ASP A 363 -26.54 -29.34 24.83
CA ASP A 363 -26.35 -30.47 23.93
C ASP A 363 -25.01 -30.32 23.22
N GLY A 364 -24.16 -31.36 23.32
CA GLY A 364 -22.77 -31.35 22.91
C GLY A 364 -22.61 -31.32 21.39
N LEU A 365 -22.62 -30.13 20.81
CA LEU A 365 -22.08 -29.91 19.47
C LEU A 365 -20.55 -29.98 19.56
N SER A 366 -20.00 -31.20 19.51
CA SER A 366 -18.56 -31.39 19.33
C SER A 366 -18.10 -30.56 18.13
N ILE A 367 -17.20 -29.60 18.36
CA ILE A 367 -16.63 -28.70 17.32
C ILE A 367 -15.98 -29.47 16.16
N SER A 368 -15.70 -30.76 16.34
CA SER A 368 -15.34 -31.71 15.28
C SER A 368 -16.39 -31.77 14.14
N ASN A 369 -17.62 -31.33 14.37
CA ASN A 369 -18.67 -31.17 13.35
C ASN A 369 -18.73 -29.76 12.71
N LEU A 370 -18.11 -28.76 13.35
CA LEU A 370 -18.13 -27.34 12.91
C LEU A 370 -16.91 -26.97 12.06
N LEU A 371 -15.77 -27.62 12.30
CA LEU A 371 -14.57 -27.52 11.47
C LEU A 371 -14.50 -28.74 10.55
N PRO A 372 -14.22 -28.58 9.24
CA PRO A 372 -14.00 -29.75 8.39
C PRO A 372 -12.80 -30.54 8.92
N PRO A 373 -12.85 -31.89 8.87
CA PRO A 373 -11.74 -32.71 9.33
C PRO A 373 -10.52 -32.41 8.48
N ASP A 374 -9.49 -31.86 9.13
CA ASP A 374 -8.17 -31.67 8.52
C ASP A 374 -7.20 -32.66 9.18
N PRO A 375 -6.79 -33.73 8.47
CA PRO A 375 -5.93 -34.76 9.05
C PRO A 375 -4.57 -34.19 9.48
N LEU A 376 -4.11 -33.10 8.87
CA LEU A 376 -2.85 -32.44 9.23
C LEU A 376 -2.97 -31.70 10.57
N LEU A 377 -4.11 -31.07 10.82
CA LEU A 377 -4.31 -30.18 11.99
C LEU A 377 -5.05 -30.85 13.14
N ALA A 378 -5.61 -32.05 12.93
CA ALA A 378 -6.48 -32.73 13.88
C ALA A 378 -5.86 -32.82 15.28
N GLU A 379 -4.60 -33.25 15.40
CA GLU A 379 -3.95 -33.39 16.70
C GLU A 379 -3.79 -32.04 17.43
N ALA A 380 -3.24 -31.03 16.75
CA ALA A 380 -3.05 -29.70 17.32
C ALA A 380 -4.38 -29.01 17.66
N MET A 381 -5.41 -29.23 16.84
CA MET A 381 -6.76 -28.73 17.12
C MET A 381 -7.34 -29.37 18.38
N HIS A 382 -7.23 -30.70 18.53
CA HIS A 382 -7.69 -31.38 19.75
C HIS A 382 -6.93 -30.91 21.00
N LYS A 383 -5.61 -30.66 20.90
CA LYS A 383 -4.83 -30.08 22.01
C LYS A 383 -5.34 -28.70 22.42
N ILE A 384 -5.62 -27.83 21.45
CA ILE A 384 -6.19 -26.50 21.69
C ILE A 384 -7.57 -26.62 22.34
N MET A 385 -8.46 -27.44 21.78
CA MET A 385 -9.81 -27.64 22.31
C MET A 385 -9.78 -28.17 23.73
N PHE A 386 -9.00 -29.23 23.99
CA PHE A 386 -8.86 -29.83 25.32
C PHE A 386 -8.32 -28.82 26.34
N ALA A 387 -7.30 -28.04 25.98
CA ALA A 387 -6.74 -27.01 26.85
C ALA A 387 -7.77 -25.92 27.18
N LEU A 388 -8.61 -25.53 26.21
CA LEU A 388 -9.68 -24.54 26.40
C LEU A 388 -10.86 -25.09 27.21
N GLU A 389 -11.21 -26.37 27.06
CA GLU A 389 -12.24 -27.05 27.86
C GLU A 389 -11.83 -27.23 29.32
N MET A 390 -10.52 -27.35 29.60
CA MET A 390 -9.99 -27.44 30.96
C MET A 390 -10.02 -26.12 31.73
N VAL A 391 -10.16 -24.97 31.06
CA VAL A 391 -10.25 -23.67 31.71
C VAL A 391 -11.71 -23.33 32.02
N VAL A 392 -11.99 -22.93 33.26
CA VAL A 392 -13.34 -22.49 33.68
C VAL A 392 -13.81 -21.30 32.84
N TRP A 393 -14.95 -21.46 32.18
CA TRP A 393 -15.50 -20.56 31.16
C TRP A 393 -15.97 -19.21 31.69
N ASP A 394 -16.15 -19.08 33.01
CA ASP A 394 -16.61 -17.86 33.68
C ASP A 394 -15.55 -16.74 33.73
N ARG A 395 -14.35 -16.97 33.21
CA ARG A 395 -13.26 -15.98 33.19
C ARG A 395 -13.24 -15.15 31.91
N PRO A 396 -12.91 -13.84 32.00
CA PRO A 396 -12.72 -13.01 30.81
C PRO A 396 -11.54 -13.53 29.97
N PRO A 397 -11.57 -13.36 28.63
CA PRO A 397 -10.59 -13.90 27.69
C PRO A 397 -9.13 -13.60 28.04
N ALA A 398 -8.86 -12.40 28.55
CA ALA A 398 -7.52 -11.99 29.00
C ALA A 398 -6.99 -12.83 30.19
N GLN A 399 -7.87 -13.34 31.06
CA GLN A 399 -7.49 -14.22 32.17
C GLN A 399 -7.37 -15.69 31.74
N VAL A 400 -8.11 -16.10 30.70
CA VAL A 400 -8.00 -17.44 30.09
C VAL A 400 -6.64 -17.62 29.40
N ALA A 401 -6.15 -16.60 28.69
CA ALA A 401 -4.84 -16.63 28.03
C ALA A 401 -3.65 -16.82 29.00
N VAL A 402 -3.83 -16.53 30.28
CA VAL A 402 -2.79 -16.65 31.33
C VAL A 402 -2.86 -18.01 32.05
N ALA A 403 -3.90 -18.81 31.83
CA ALA A 403 -4.01 -20.15 32.41
C ALA A 403 -2.82 -21.03 31.94
N PRO A 404 -2.22 -21.85 32.83
CA PRO A 404 -1.06 -22.68 32.49
C PRO A 404 -1.24 -23.53 31.22
N GLU A 405 -2.43 -24.10 31.06
CA GLU A 405 -2.82 -24.97 29.95
C GLU A 405 -2.82 -24.21 28.61
N ILE A 406 -3.29 -22.96 28.62
CA ILE A 406 -3.38 -22.09 27.43
C ILE A 406 -2.04 -21.41 27.12
N ARG A 407 -1.31 -21.05 28.17
CA ARG A 407 0.01 -20.43 28.08
C ARG A 407 1.03 -21.35 27.40
N ASN A 408 0.95 -22.66 27.63
CA ASN A 408 1.83 -23.64 26.98
C ASN A 408 1.63 -23.68 25.45
N LEU A 409 0.40 -23.49 24.99
CA LEU A 409 0.06 -23.37 23.56
C LEU A 409 0.26 -21.95 23.01
N LYS A 410 0.61 -21.02 23.90
CA LYS A 410 0.79 -19.58 23.66
C LYS A 410 -0.45 -18.93 23.04
N LEU A 411 -1.67 -19.41 23.24
CA LEU A 411 -2.84 -18.82 22.56
C LEU A 411 -3.09 -17.38 23.04
N GLU A 412 -3.49 -16.51 22.12
CA GLU A 412 -3.94 -15.15 22.45
C GLU A 412 -5.39 -15.14 22.98
N ALA A 413 -5.75 -14.05 23.66
CA ALA A 413 -7.10 -13.88 24.20
C ALA A 413 -8.20 -14.01 23.12
N TRP A 414 -7.99 -13.48 21.91
CA TRP A 414 -8.97 -13.58 20.81
C TRP A 414 -9.00 -14.95 20.13
N GLU A 415 -7.91 -15.74 20.21
CA GLU A 415 -7.90 -17.12 19.71
C GLU A 415 -8.74 -18.01 20.65
N ALA A 416 -8.60 -17.82 21.96
CA ALA A 416 -9.46 -18.46 22.96
C ALA A 416 -10.92 -18.02 22.86
N GLU A 417 -11.17 -16.72 22.64
CA GLU A 417 -12.53 -16.21 22.45
C GLU A 417 -13.16 -16.69 21.13
N SER A 418 -12.36 -16.87 20.08
CA SER A 418 -12.82 -17.43 18.81
C SER A 418 -13.39 -18.84 19.00
N TYR A 419 -12.71 -19.67 19.80
CA TYR A 419 -13.24 -20.99 20.17
C TYR A 419 -14.54 -20.88 20.96
N ARG A 420 -14.62 -19.97 21.94
CA ARG A 420 -15.83 -19.76 22.74
C ARG A 420 -17.05 -19.39 21.88
N LYS A 421 -16.88 -18.43 20.96
CA LYS A 421 -17.94 -17.99 20.04
C LYS A 421 -18.45 -19.11 19.13
N LEU A 422 -17.58 -20.04 18.73
CA LEU A 422 -18.00 -21.22 17.95
C LEU A 422 -18.70 -22.27 18.81
N ALA A 423 -18.21 -22.52 20.03
CA ALA A 423 -18.79 -23.49 20.96
C ALA A 423 -20.21 -23.09 21.40
N GLU A 424 -20.42 -21.80 21.63
CA GLU A 424 -21.71 -21.23 22.02
C GLU A 424 -22.67 -21.03 20.83
N GLY A 425 -22.21 -21.25 19.60
CA GLY A 425 -23.02 -20.98 18.40
C GLY A 425 -23.36 -19.49 18.22
N ALA A 426 -22.57 -18.60 18.82
CA ALA A 426 -22.84 -17.15 18.87
C ALA A 426 -22.68 -16.46 17.51
N VAL A 427 -22.15 -17.14 16.49
CA VAL A 427 -21.91 -16.59 15.16
C VAL A 427 -22.48 -17.52 14.09
N GLU A 428 -23.30 -16.95 13.20
CA GLU A 428 -23.97 -17.69 12.13
C GLU A 428 -22.99 -18.21 11.07
N LYS A 429 -23.13 -19.49 10.71
CA LYS A 429 -22.27 -20.17 9.72
C LYS A 429 -22.40 -19.54 8.34
N GLY A 430 -21.27 -19.33 7.67
CA GLY A 430 -21.20 -18.73 6.33
C GLY A 430 -21.11 -17.20 6.33
N THR A 431 -21.15 -16.56 7.49
CA THR A 431 -20.80 -15.14 7.63
C THR A 431 -19.28 -14.94 7.58
N ALA A 432 -18.83 -13.71 7.25
CA ALA A 432 -17.41 -13.38 7.24
C ALA A 432 -16.78 -13.43 8.64
N GLU A 433 -17.55 -13.10 9.68
CA GLU A 433 -17.11 -13.26 11.07
C GLU A 433 -16.88 -14.73 11.42
N TRP A 434 -17.78 -15.63 10.98
CA TRP A 434 -17.62 -17.06 11.18
C TRP A 434 -16.37 -17.61 10.48
N GLU A 435 -16.15 -17.23 9.22
CA GLU A 435 -14.94 -17.64 8.47
C GLU A 435 -13.65 -17.14 9.13
N LEU A 436 -13.65 -15.91 9.66
CA LEU A 436 -12.50 -15.33 10.36
C LEU A 436 -12.20 -16.06 11.67
N ILE A 437 -13.23 -16.29 12.50
CA ILE A 437 -13.10 -16.97 13.79
C ILE A 437 -12.59 -18.40 13.58
N ARG A 438 -13.15 -19.10 12.59
CA ARG A 438 -12.68 -20.42 12.17
C ARG A 438 -11.22 -20.36 11.71
N PHE A 439 -10.85 -19.34 10.96
CA PHE A 439 -9.49 -19.16 10.47
C PHE A 439 -8.48 -18.89 11.60
N PHE A 440 -8.84 -18.11 12.63
CA PHE A 440 -7.98 -17.92 13.80
C PHE A 440 -7.64 -19.25 14.48
N LEU A 441 -8.61 -20.16 14.63
CA LEU A 441 -8.35 -21.47 15.23
C LEU A 441 -7.51 -22.38 14.33
N SER A 442 -7.81 -22.44 13.03
CA SER A 442 -7.04 -23.26 12.09
C SER A 442 -5.59 -22.77 11.96
N SER A 443 -5.37 -21.46 11.92
CA SER A 443 -4.02 -20.87 11.87
C SER A 443 -3.26 -21.04 13.19
N ALA A 444 -3.93 -20.90 14.33
CA ALA A 444 -3.34 -21.20 15.64
C ALA A 444 -2.95 -22.68 15.78
N ALA A 445 -3.78 -23.62 15.29
CA ALA A 445 -3.46 -25.04 15.29
C ALA A 445 -2.25 -25.37 14.42
N LEU A 446 -2.18 -24.80 13.20
CA LEU A 446 -1.00 -24.97 12.35
C LEU A 446 0.26 -24.35 12.97
N ARG A 447 0.14 -23.18 13.61
CA ARG A 447 1.25 -22.56 14.36
C ARG A 447 1.76 -23.48 15.48
N VAL A 448 0.86 -24.01 16.31
CA VAL A 448 1.22 -24.95 17.39
C VAL A 448 1.91 -26.18 16.82
N LYS A 449 1.38 -26.78 15.75
CA LYS A 449 2.00 -27.92 15.07
C LYS A 449 3.41 -27.61 14.57
N MET A 450 3.61 -26.46 13.92
CA MET A 450 4.94 -26.07 13.43
C MET A 450 5.93 -25.84 14.58
N GLU A 451 5.50 -25.26 15.70
CA GLU A 451 6.34 -25.09 16.89
C GLU A 451 6.71 -26.43 17.54
N GLU A 452 5.78 -27.40 17.57
CA GLU A 452 6.04 -28.76 18.07
C GLU A 452 6.99 -29.53 17.14
N GLU A 453 6.81 -29.43 15.82
CA GLU A 453 7.68 -30.07 14.83
C GLU A 453 9.11 -29.53 14.92
N ALA A 454 9.29 -28.21 15.02
CA ALA A 454 10.61 -27.60 15.21
C ALA A 454 11.27 -28.07 16.52
N ALA A 455 10.51 -28.14 17.62
CA ALA A 455 11.02 -28.62 18.90
C ALA A 455 11.41 -30.11 18.86
N GLU A 456 10.66 -30.94 18.14
CA GLU A 456 10.96 -32.37 17.99
C GLU A 456 12.16 -32.60 17.05
N ILE A 457 12.30 -31.82 15.97
CA ILE A 457 13.50 -31.84 15.11
C ILE A 457 14.75 -31.54 15.95
N ALA A 458 14.74 -30.41 16.67
CA ALA A 458 15.85 -30.03 17.54
C ALA A 458 16.18 -31.11 18.60
N ARG A 459 15.18 -31.82 19.11
CA ARG A 459 15.37 -32.93 20.07
C ARG A 459 15.99 -34.17 19.40
N LEU A 460 15.52 -34.54 18.21
CA LEU A 460 15.94 -35.74 17.49
C LEU A 460 17.35 -35.61 16.91
N GLU A 461 17.74 -34.41 16.47
CA GLU A 461 19.12 -34.09 16.10
C GLU A 461 20.10 -34.41 17.22
N ASN A 462 19.72 -34.10 18.46
CA ASN A 462 20.51 -34.37 19.66
C ASN A 462 20.53 -35.86 20.08
N THR A 463 19.60 -36.67 19.57
CA THR A 463 19.38 -38.07 20.01
C THR A 463 19.80 -39.12 18.96
N ALA A 464 20.40 -38.71 17.83
CA ALA A 464 20.92 -39.58 16.76
C ALA A 464 19.90 -40.58 16.17
N SER A 465 18.60 -40.24 16.15
CA SER A 465 17.54 -41.08 15.59
C SER A 465 17.20 -40.69 14.15
N ALA A 466 18.06 -41.08 13.20
CA ALA A 466 17.99 -40.63 11.80
C ALA A 466 16.68 -40.98 11.08
N GLU A 467 16.09 -42.16 11.34
CA GLU A 467 14.83 -42.59 10.71
C GLU A 467 13.65 -41.74 11.17
N ARG A 468 13.52 -41.51 12.49
CA ARG A 468 12.48 -40.65 13.05
C ARG A 468 12.63 -39.19 12.65
N LEU A 469 13.87 -38.71 12.55
CA LEU A 469 14.15 -37.35 12.07
C LEU A 469 13.67 -37.18 10.63
N SER A 470 13.92 -38.16 9.76
CA SER A 470 13.43 -38.16 8.39
C SER A 470 11.90 -38.14 8.31
N ASP A 471 11.21 -38.89 9.17
CA ASP A 471 9.73 -38.90 9.20
C ASP A 471 9.16 -37.54 9.64
N VAL A 472 9.76 -36.91 10.65
CA VAL A 472 9.34 -35.59 11.13
C VAL A 472 9.63 -34.50 10.10
N LEU A 473 10.76 -34.56 9.39
CA LEU A 473 11.06 -33.64 8.28
C LEU A 473 10.04 -33.79 7.15
N ASN A 474 9.67 -35.01 6.76
CA ASN A 474 8.65 -35.23 5.73
C ASN A 474 7.26 -34.72 6.17
N SER A 475 6.88 -34.94 7.43
CA SER A 475 5.62 -34.39 7.98
C SER A 475 5.65 -32.85 7.98
N SER A 476 6.74 -32.25 8.44
CA SER A 476 6.86 -30.79 8.55
C SER A 476 6.94 -30.09 7.21
N ALA A 477 7.41 -30.74 6.15
CA ALA A 477 7.31 -30.21 4.79
C ALA A 477 5.84 -29.95 4.37
N GLN A 478 4.91 -30.82 4.78
CA GLN A 478 3.47 -30.62 4.53
C GLN A 478 2.92 -29.43 5.34
N SER A 479 3.39 -29.26 6.58
CA SER A 479 3.07 -28.08 7.40
C SER A 479 3.56 -26.78 6.75
N LEU A 480 4.79 -26.78 6.20
CA LEU A 480 5.38 -25.62 5.50
C LEU A 480 4.64 -25.29 4.20
N GLU A 481 4.19 -26.30 3.44
CA GLU A 481 3.36 -26.09 2.26
C GLU A 481 2.02 -25.44 2.64
N ARG A 482 1.33 -26.00 3.65
CA ARG A 482 0.06 -25.44 4.13
C ARG A 482 0.23 -24.04 4.73
N ALA A 483 1.40 -23.74 5.29
CA ALA A 483 1.68 -22.44 5.88
C ALA A 483 1.72 -21.32 4.84
N ARG A 484 2.17 -21.60 3.61
CA ARG A 484 2.14 -20.62 2.51
C ARG A 484 0.71 -20.22 2.14
N ASP A 485 -0.19 -21.20 2.03
CA ASP A 485 -1.61 -20.95 1.78
C ASP A 485 -2.27 -20.19 2.93
N THR A 486 -1.86 -20.50 4.16
CA THR A 486 -2.37 -19.84 5.36
C THR A 486 -1.91 -18.38 5.41
N ASP A 487 -0.67 -18.06 5.03
CA ASP A 487 -0.21 -16.66 4.93
C ASP A 487 -0.96 -15.87 3.86
N HIS A 488 -1.21 -16.48 2.69
CA HIS A 488 -2.06 -15.87 1.67
C HIS A 488 -3.46 -15.59 2.19
N ARG A 489 -4.02 -16.48 3.02
CA ARG A 489 -5.34 -16.29 3.62
C ARG A 489 -5.34 -15.23 4.72
N PHE A 490 -4.25 -15.08 5.49
CA PHE A 490 -4.06 -13.92 6.37
C PHE A 490 -4.10 -12.62 5.57
N GLN A 491 -3.37 -12.55 4.45
CA GLN A 491 -3.40 -11.38 3.58
C GLN A 491 -4.80 -11.11 3.03
N TRP A 492 -5.53 -12.16 2.63
CA TRP A 492 -6.91 -12.03 2.16
C TRP A 492 -7.84 -11.46 3.25
N PHE A 493 -7.76 -11.91 4.50
CA PHE A 493 -8.56 -11.34 5.59
C PHE A 493 -8.18 -9.90 5.91
N VAL A 494 -6.89 -9.57 5.87
CA VAL A 494 -6.41 -8.18 5.99
C VAL A 494 -7.03 -7.32 4.89
N ASP A 495 -6.95 -7.77 3.64
CA ASP A 495 -7.47 -7.04 2.49
C ASP A 495 -9.00 -6.93 2.54
N ASP A 496 -9.73 -7.98 2.93
CA ASP A 496 -11.19 -7.99 3.08
C ASP A 496 -11.66 -7.08 4.22
N MET A 497 -10.99 -7.09 5.39
CA MET A 497 -11.29 -6.19 6.51
C MET A 497 -11.03 -4.72 6.16
N LEU A 498 -9.89 -4.44 5.52
CA LEU A 498 -9.55 -3.11 5.03
C LEU A 498 -10.56 -2.64 3.98
N PHE A 499 -10.96 -3.54 3.07
CA PHE A 499 -11.97 -3.28 2.04
C PHE A 499 -13.35 -2.97 2.64
N ARG A 500 -13.81 -3.77 3.62
CA ARG A 500 -15.11 -3.56 4.31
C ARG A 500 -15.09 -2.40 5.29
N GLY A 501 -13.91 -1.94 5.73
CA GLY A 501 -13.77 -0.92 6.78
C GLY A 501 -14.03 -1.49 8.18
N ASP A 502 -13.95 -2.81 8.32
CA ASP A 502 -14.21 -3.52 9.55
C ASP A 502 -12.90 -3.76 10.32
N THR A 503 -12.27 -2.68 10.78
CA THR A 503 -10.87 -2.70 11.28
C THR A 503 -10.75 -3.06 12.75
N HIS A 504 -11.85 -3.30 13.46
CA HIS A 504 -11.84 -3.58 14.90
C HIS A 504 -11.04 -4.85 15.27
N LYS A 505 -10.89 -5.80 14.34
CA LYS A 505 -10.09 -7.03 14.49
C LYS A 505 -8.78 -7.02 13.70
N LEU A 506 -8.43 -5.92 13.04
CA LEU A 506 -7.27 -5.86 12.16
C LEU A 506 -5.94 -6.06 12.93
N GLU A 507 -5.85 -5.50 14.14
CA GLU A 507 -4.71 -5.74 15.04
C GLU A 507 -4.55 -7.22 15.38
N GLN A 508 -5.67 -7.91 15.66
CA GLN A 508 -5.68 -9.35 15.97
C GLN A 508 -5.17 -10.17 14.79
N VAL A 509 -5.61 -9.84 13.56
CA VAL A 509 -5.14 -10.51 12.33
C VAL A 509 -3.66 -10.27 12.09
N TYR A 510 -3.16 -9.04 12.20
CA TYR A 510 -1.74 -8.75 12.04
C TYR A 510 -0.88 -9.46 13.09
N ARG A 511 -1.31 -9.46 14.35
CA ARG A 511 -0.56 -10.09 15.44
C ARG A 511 -0.56 -11.62 15.31
N SER A 512 -1.70 -12.24 14.99
CA SER A 512 -1.74 -13.67 14.68
C SER A 512 -0.87 -14.01 13.46
N ARG A 513 -0.88 -13.20 12.39
CA ARG A 513 -0.01 -13.39 11.23
C ARG A 513 1.47 -13.29 11.59
N PHE A 514 1.89 -12.28 12.36
CA PHE A 514 3.28 -12.11 12.75
C PHE A 514 3.79 -13.32 13.56
N ARG A 515 2.98 -13.80 14.51
CA ARG A 515 3.28 -14.98 15.31
C ARG A 515 3.31 -16.26 14.47
N PHE A 516 2.42 -16.35 13.49
CA PHE A 516 2.39 -17.45 12.53
C PHE A 516 3.67 -17.48 11.68
N LEU A 517 4.09 -16.33 11.13
CA LEU A 517 5.30 -16.20 10.34
C LEU A 517 6.57 -16.49 11.16
N HIS A 518 6.60 -16.13 12.44
CA HIS A 518 7.70 -16.50 13.33
C HIS A 518 7.84 -18.02 13.48
N ALA A 519 6.73 -18.75 13.67
CA ALA A 519 6.75 -20.22 13.73
C ALA A 519 7.14 -20.83 12.38
N TYR A 520 6.62 -20.29 11.27
CA TYR A 520 6.98 -20.71 9.91
C TYR A 520 8.48 -20.55 9.65
N SER A 521 9.06 -19.38 9.96
CA SER A 521 10.49 -19.14 9.75
C SER A 521 11.36 -20.04 10.62
N GLY A 522 10.93 -20.35 11.85
CA GLY A 522 11.65 -21.27 12.73
C GLY A 522 11.74 -22.66 12.10
N LEU A 523 10.60 -23.24 11.74
CA LEU A 523 10.55 -24.57 11.13
C LEU A 523 11.23 -24.63 9.75
N TRP A 524 11.14 -23.55 8.96
CA TRP A 524 11.76 -23.50 7.64
C TRP A 524 13.30 -23.52 7.70
N LEU A 525 13.89 -22.92 8.74
CA LEU A 525 15.35 -22.95 8.94
C LEU A 525 15.84 -24.37 9.24
N ASP A 526 15.04 -25.20 9.90
CA ASP A 526 15.38 -26.60 10.19
C ASP A 526 15.34 -27.51 8.93
N HIS A 527 14.87 -26.98 7.80
CA HIS A 527 14.85 -27.66 6.49
C HIS A 527 15.99 -27.21 5.55
N GLN A 528 16.81 -26.24 5.96
CA GLN A 528 18.01 -25.80 5.22
C GLN A 528 19.24 -26.57 5.67
#